data_AF-A0A0R3WS66-F1
#
_entry.id   AF-A0A0R3WS66-F1
#
_cell.length_a   1.000
_cell.length_b   1.000
_cell.length_c   1.000
_cell.angle_alpha   90.00
_cell.angle_beta   90.00
_cell.angle_gamma   90.00
#
_symmetry.space_group_name_H-M   'P 1'
#
loop_
_entity.id
_entity.type
_entity.pdbx_description
1 polymer ?
#
loop_
_entity_poly.entity_id
_entity_poly.type
_entity_poly.pdbx_seq_one_letter_code
_entity_poly.pdbx_strand_id
1 'polypeptide(L)'
;MTGYSRVDIMQKSGNCSYLYGEQTTQEMKERLMQALDNQTKEQLEILLYKKNRTPLWLMVYIAPVVNERAETVLMLLTFRDITALKTPIDDDESNKGE
;
A
#
# COMPACT_ATOMS: atom_id res chain seq x y z
N MET A 1 3.79 2.45 -12.10
CA MET A 1 3.52 1.73 -10.84
C MET A 1 2.02 1.46 -10.68
N THR A 2 1.14 2.43 -10.43
CA THR A 2 -0.30 2.15 -10.13
C THR A 2 -1.29 2.42 -11.27
N GLY A 3 -0.87 3.08 -12.36
CA GLY A 3 -1.78 3.48 -13.46
C GLY A 3 -2.62 4.72 -13.19
N TYR A 4 -2.41 5.38 -12.04
CA TYR A 4 -2.97 6.69 -11.71
C TYR A 4 -1.98 7.79 -12.09
N SER A 5 -2.48 8.90 -12.62
CA SER A 5 -1.67 10.10 -12.87
C SER A 5 -1.33 10.81 -11.56
N ARG A 6 -0.35 11.72 -11.60
CA ARG A 6 -0.04 12.56 -10.42
C ARG A 6 -1.25 13.35 -9.93
N VAL A 7 -2.04 13.88 -10.87
CA VAL A 7 -3.25 14.66 -10.57
C VAL A 7 -4.29 13.79 -9.86
N ASP A 8 -4.44 12.52 -10.26
CA ASP A 8 -5.37 11.59 -9.63
C ASP A 8 -4.98 11.28 -8.17
N ILE A 9 -3.69 11.35 -7.83
CA ILE A 9 -3.15 10.97 -6.52
C ILE A 9 -3.09 12.16 -5.55
N MET A 10 -2.79 13.38 -6.03
CA MET A 10 -2.54 14.55 -5.18
C MET A 10 -3.73 14.96 -4.29
N GLN A 11 -4.96 14.57 -4.65
CA GLN A 11 -6.16 14.86 -3.85
C GLN A 11 -6.68 13.63 -3.08
N LYS A 12 -5.95 12.51 -3.09
CA LYS A 12 -6.35 11.29 -2.40
C LYS A 12 -5.64 11.18 -1.07
N SER A 13 -6.29 10.49 -0.13
CA SER A 13 -5.70 10.22 1.18
C SER A 13 -4.41 9.41 1.05
N GLY A 14 -3.41 9.76 1.88
CA GLY A 14 -2.14 9.04 1.98
C GLY A 14 -2.27 7.60 2.50
N ASN A 15 -3.44 7.24 3.05
CA ASN A 15 -3.75 5.86 3.47
C ASN A 15 -3.94 4.89 2.29
N CYS A 16 -3.87 5.36 1.04
CA CYS A 16 -3.93 4.50 -0.15
C CYS A 16 -5.20 3.65 -0.28
N SER A 17 -6.30 4.03 0.38
CA SER A 17 -7.54 3.25 0.40
C SER A 17 -8.15 3.02 -0.99
N TYR A 18 -7.90 3.94 -1.92
CA TYR A 18 -8.31 3.84 -3.33
C TYR A 18 -7.54 2.78 -4.13
N LEU A 19 -6.48 2.20 -3.55
CA LEU A 19 -5.68 1.12 -4.13
C LEU A 19 -5.99 -0.24 -3.49
N TYR A 20 -6.88 -0.33 -2.51
CA TYR A 20 -7.26 -1.60 -1.89
C TYR A 20 -8.09 -2.45 -2.86
N GLY A 21 -7.96 -3.76 -2.74
CA GLY A 21 -8.81 -4.73 -3.44
C GLY A 21 -9.07 -5.97 -2.59
N GLU A 22 -9.50 -7.04 -3.24
CA GLU A 22 -10.08 -8.23 -2.58
C GLU A 22 -9.09 -8.94 -1.67
N GLN A 23 -7.83 -9.06 -2.10
CA GLN A 23 -6.77 -9.72 -1.33
C GLN A 23 -6.00 -8.76 -0.42
N THR A 24 -6.37 -7.47 -0.35
CA THR A 24 -5.80 -6.55 0.63
C THR A 24 -6.42 -6.86 2.01
N THR A 25 -5.67 -7.57 2.85
CA THR A 25 -6.17 -8.03 4.16
C THR A 25 -6.41 -6.87 5.13
N GLN A 26 -7.28 -7.10 6.11
CA GLN A 26 -7.56 -6.11 7.15
C GLN A 26 -6.32 -5.79 7.98
N GLU A 27 -5.51 -6.80 8.30
CA GLU A 27 -4.25 -6.65 9.03
C GLU A 27 -3.29 -5.67 8.33
N MET A 28 -3.11 -5.79 7.01
CA MET A 28 -2.25 -4.88 6.25
C MET A 28 -2.74 -3.43 6.31
N LYS A 29 -4.07 -3.24 6.23
CA LYS A 29 -4.71 -1.91 6.33
C LYS A 29 -4.50 -1.32 7.72
N GLU A 30 -4.71 -2.11 8.77
CA GLU A 30 -4.57 -1.69 10.15
C GLU A 30 -3.13 -1.30 10.48
N ARG A 31 -2.14 -2.08 10.05
CA ARG A 31 -0.73 -1.74 10.24
C ARG A 31 -0.36 -0.43 9.55
N LEU A 32 -0.79 -0.25 8.29
CA LEU A 32 -0.58 1.02 7.59
C LEU A 32 -1.22 2.20 8.33
N MET A 33 -2.47 2.06 8.78
CA MET A 33 -3.18 3.12 9.52
C MET A 33 -2.50 3.40 10.87
N GLN A 34 -2.15 2.37 11.64
CA GLN A 34 -1.48 2.51 12.93
C GLN A 34 -0.14 3.25 12.79
N ALA A 35 0.65 2.95 11.75
CA ALA A 35 1.91 3.67 11.50
C ALA A 35 1.68 5.16 11.20
N LEU A 36 0.62 5.49 10.45
CA LEU A 36 0.27 6.85 10.10
C LEU A 36 -0.28 7.62 11.31
N ASP A 37 -1.20 7.02 12.07
CA ASP A 37 -1.87 7.62 13.21
C ASP A 37 -0.89 7.85 14.38
N ASN A 38 -0.01 6.86 14.63
CA ASN A 38 1.01 6.96 15.68
C ASN A 38 2.26 7.72 15.22
N GLN A 39 2.33 8.14 13.95
CA GLN A 39 3.48 8.81 13.36
C GLN A 39 4.80 8.03 13.57
N THR A 40 4.74 6.70 13.46
CA THR A 40 5.88 5.82 13.73
C THR A 40 6.60 5.41 12.44
N LYS A 41 7.86 5.00 12.59
CA LYS A 41 8.59 4.35 11.49
C LYS A 41 8.14 2.90 11.41
N GLU A 42 7.71 2.47 10.23
CA GLU A 42 7.31 1.08 9.99
C GLU A 42 7.68 0.64 8.57
N GLN A 43 7.96 -0.65 8.42
CA GLN A 43 8.05 -1.31 7.13
C GLN A 43 7.05 -2.46 7.09
N LEU A 44 6.16 -2.46 6.10
CA LEU A 44 5.19 -3.53 5.90
C LEU A 44 5.09 -3.92 4.43
N GLU A 45 4.55 -5.11 4.19
CA GLU A 45 4.18 -5.57 2.86
C GLU A 45 2.67 -5.46 2.73
N ILE A 46 2.20 -4.89 1.63
CA ILE A 46 0.79 -4.72 1.34
C ILE A 46 0.52 -5.06 -0.11
N LEU A 47 -0.57 -5.78 -0.34
CA LEU A 47 -1.07 -6.05 -1.68
C LEU A 47 -2.04 -4.94 -2.09
N LEU A 48 -1.71 -4.22 -3.16
CA LEU A 48 -2.50 -3.13 -3.72
C LEU A 48 -2.84 -3.40 -5.18
N TYR A 49 -3.83 -2.68 -5.69
CA TYR A 49 -4.36 -2.87 -7.03
C TYR A 49 -4.11 -1.63 -7.88
N LYS A 50 -3.63 -1.85 -9.10
CA LYS A 50 -3.58 -0.83 -10.14
C LYS A 50 -5.00 -0.42 -10.55
N LYS A 51 -5.13 0.70 -11.26
CA LYS A 51 -6.41 1.16 -11.82
C LYS A 51 -7.12 0.11 -12.70
N ASN A 52 -6.34 -0.71 -13.42
CA ASN A 52 -6.83 -1.81 -14.24
C ASN A 52 -7.05 -3.12 -13.44
N ARG A 53 -7.08 -3.06 -12.11
CA ARG A 53 -7.25 -4.20 -11.20
C ARG A 53 -6.11 -5.23 -11.19
N THR A 54 -4.95 -4.94 -11.78
CA THR A 54 -3.78 -5.83 -11.63
C THR A 54 -3.24 -5.75 -10.20
N PRO A 55 -3.05 -6.89 -9.50
CA PRO A 55 -2.45 -6.91 -8.17
C PRO A 55 -0.95 -6.57 -8.21
N LEU A 56 -0.47 -5.91 -7.16
CA LEU A 56 0.92 -5.55 -6.91
C LEU A 56 1.26 -5.78 -5.44
N TRP A 57 2.31 -6.56 -5.20
CA TRP A 57 2.91 -6.62 -3.88
C TRP A 57 3.88 -5.47 -3.71
N LEU A 58 3.59 -4.59 -2.76
CA LEU A 58 4.44 -3.45 -2.44
C LEU A 58 4.99 -3.60 -1.03
N MET A 59 6.31 -3.42 -0.90
CA MET A 59 6.93 -3.12 0.38
C MET A 59 6.85 -1.61 0.61
N VAL A 60 6.16 -1.20 1.67
CA VAL A 60 5.94 0.19 2.03
C VAL A 60 6.80 0.52 3.24
N TYR A 61 7.67 1.50 3.08
CA TYR A 61 8.43 2.10 4.18
C TYR A 61 7.79 3.44 4.56
N ILE A 62 7.43 3.57 5.82
CA ILE A 62 6.75 4.72 6.40
C ILE A 62 7.70 5.38 7.39
N ALA A 63 7.89 6.69 7.29
CA ALA A 63 8.68 7.43 8.26
C ALA A 63 8.16 8.86 8.47
N PRO A 64 8.05 9.34 9.73
CA PRO A 64 7.81 10.74 10.01
C PRO A 64 9.06 11.56 9.62
N VAL A 65 8.81 12.72 9.05
CA VAL A 65 9.79 13.80 8.89
C VAL A 65 9.52 14.78 10.01
N VAL A 66 10.48 14.89 10.91
CA VAL A 66 10.41 15.78 12.07
C VAL A 66 11.18 17.06 11.81
N ASN A 67 10.69 18.18 12.33
CA ASN A 67 11.39 19.46 12.31
C ASN A 67 12.40 19.57 13.47
N GLU A 68 13.09 20.70 13.59
CA GLU A 68 14.05 20.98 14.67
C GLU A 68 13.41 21.01 16.07
N ARG A 69 12.09 21.12 16.17
CA ARG A 69 11.32 21.07 17.43
C ARG A 69 10.80 19.66 17.76
N ALA A 70 11.25 18.63 17.04
CA ALA A 70 10.78 17.25 17.16
C ALA A 70 9.27 17.06 16.87
N GLU A 71 8.68 17.97 16.09
CA GLU A 71 7.28 17.84 15.63
C GLU A 71 7.25 17.16 14.26
N THR A 72 6.38 16.16 14.08
CA THR A 72 6.14 15.54 12.78
C THR A 72 5.43 16.51 11.85
N VAL A 73 6.08 16.90 10.76
CA VAL A 73 5.52 17.85 9.77
C VAL A 73 5.07 17.17 8.47
N LEU A 74 5.55 15.95 8.21
CA LEU A 74 5.23 15.18 7.02
C LEU A 74 5.41 13.68 7.29
N MET A 75 4.57 12.84 6.71
CA MET A 75 4.81 11.38 6.63
C MET A 75 5.33 11.03 5.23
N LEU A 76 6.48 10.38 5.17
CA LEU A 76 7.06 9.88 3.93
C LEU A 76 6.70 8.39 3.76
N LEU A 77 6.07 8.06 2.63
CA LEU A 77 5.78 6.67 2.24
C LEU A 77 6.58 6.34 0.98
N THR A 78 7.43 5.33 1.07
CA THR A 78 8.21 4.82 -0.07
C THR A 78 7.69 3.47 -0.47
N PHE A 79 7.35 3.31 -1.76
CA PHE A 79 6.78 2.10 -2.32
C PHE A 79 7.80 1.38 -3.18
N ARG A 80 8.13 0.14 -2.82
CA ARG A 80 8.97 -0.75 -3.63
C ARG A 80 8.13 -1.90 -4.14
N ASP A 81 8.11 -2.09 -5.45
CA ASP A 81 7.49 -3.25 -6.07
C ASP A 81 8.32 -4.50 -5.78
N ILE A 82 7.72 -5.44 -5.06
CA ILE A 82 8.29 -6.74 -4.72
C ILE A 82 7.48 -7.89 -5.35
N THR A 83 6.62 -7.58 -6.32
CA THR A 83 5.76 -8.57 -6.98
C THR A 83 6.58 -9.71 -7.59
N ALA A 84 7.74 -9.42 -8.18
CA ALA A 84 8.63 -10.45 -8.73
C ALA A 84 9.22 -11.40 -7.66
N LEU A 85 9.21 -11.02 -6.38
CA LEU A 85 9.70 -11.83 -5.26
C LEU A 85 8.60 -12.69 -4.62
N LYS A 86 7.33 -12.37 -4.91
CA LYS A 86 6.15 -13.09 -4.47
C LYS A 86 5.73 -13.96 -5.66
N THR A 87 6.11 -15.23 -5.64
CA THR A 87 5.72 -16.27 -6.62
C THR A 87 4.23 -16.17 -7.03
N PRO A 88 3.86 -16.64 -8.24
CA PRO A 88 2.56 -16.35 -8.85
C PRO A 88 1.41 -16.57 -7.86
N ILE A 89 0.55 -15.56 -7.75
CA ILE A 89 -0.72 -15.67 -7.05
C ILE A 89 -1.49 -16.70 -7.88
N ASP A 90 -1.56 -17.95 -7.40
CA ASP A 90 -2.41 -18.95 -8.04
C ASP A 90 -3.83 -18.37 -8.10
N ASP A 91 -4.34 -18.18 -9.32
CA ASP A 91 -5.75 -17.92 -9.59
C ASP A 91 -6.54 -19.23 -9.29
N ASP A 92 -6.50 -19.71 -8.04
CA ASP A 92 -7.33 -20.83 -7.60
C ASP A 92 -8.66 -20.26 -7.13
N GLU A 93 -9.56 -20.04 -8.08
CA GLU A 93 -11.00 -20.28 -7.97
C GLU A 93 -11.69 -19.86 -9.27
N SER A 94 -11.61 -20.69 -10.32
CA SER A 94 -12.66 -20.84 -11.35
C SER A 94 -12.28 -21.85 -12.43
N ASN A 95 -12.52 -23.15 -12.19
CA ASN A 95 -13.12 -23.97 -13.24
C ASN A 95 -14.00 -25.11 -12.71
N LYS A 96 -15.31 -24.86 -12.79
CA LYS A 96 -16.43 -25.75 -13.14
C LYS A 96 -16.17 -27.27 -13.15
N GLY A 97 -16.95 -27.96 -12.31
CA GLY A 97 -18.01 -28.88 -12.72
C GLY A 97 -17.65 -30.11 -13.55
N GLU A 98 -17.76 -31.27 -12.91
CA GLU A 98 -18.50 -32.46 -13.37
C GLU A 98 -19.16 -33.13 -12.16
#